data_AF-A0A2E5EEY9-F1
#
_entry.id   AF-A0A2E5EEY9-F1
#
_cell.length_a   1.000
_cell.length_b   1.000
_cell.length_c   1.000
_cell.angle_alpha   90.00
_cell.angle_beta   90.00
_cell.angle_gamma   90.00
#
_symmetry.space_group_name_H-M   'P 1'
#
loop_
_entity.id
_entity.type
_entity.pdbx_description
1 polymer ?
#
loop_
_entity_poly.entity_id
_entity_poly.type
_entity_poly.pdbx_seq_one_letter_code
_entity_poly.pdbx_strand_id
1 'polypeptide(L)'
;MHAYLIDRDNDRGLMKYSASCFRNLENDERRRLAGRTNRFLHHQSMLWMHENRLETYDFGGHSYNTTDDQLRAINYFKDNFGGELVEESNGTSMALALSPNLKQLLPRSR
;
A
#
# COMPACT_ATOMS: atom_id res chain seq x y z
N MET A 1 2.07 11.49 4.75
CA MET A 1 2.93 11.56 3.54
C MET A 1 2.77 10.25 2.79
N HIS A 2 2.57 10.30 1.48
CA HIS A 2 2.49 9.13 0.63
C HIS A 2 3.69 9.10 -0.32
N ALA A 3 4.21 7.90 -0.61
CA ALA A 3 5.26 7.70 -1.59
C ALA A 3 4.91 6.51 -2.49
N TYR A 4 5.17 6.68 -3.78
CA TYR A 4 4.77 5.76 -4.83
C TYR A 4 5.97 5.39 -5.71
N LEU A 5 6.03 4.14 -6.15
CA LEU A 5 6.81 3.76 -7.32
C LEU A 5 5.91 3.85 -8.56
N ILE A 6 6.43 4.45 -9.62
CA ILE A 6 5.72 4.58 -10.89
C ILE A 6 6.36 3.63 -11.89
N ASP A 7 5.57 2.68 -12.35
CA ASP A 7 5.88 1.82 -13.48
C ASP A 7 5.15 2.37 -14.70
N ARG A 8 5.92 2.94 -15.63
CA ARG A 8 5.39 3.57 -16.85
C ARG A 8 5.13 2.56 -17.95
N ASP A 9 5.74 1.37 -17.89
CA ASP A 9 5.55 0.36 -18.93
C ASP A 9 4.21 -0.37 -18.73
N ASN A 10 3.72 -0.41 -17.50
CA ASN A 10 2.43 -1.00 -17.12
C ASN A 10 1.40 0.02 -16.63
N ASP A 11 1.65 1.32 -16.81
CA ASP A 11 0.78 2.42 -16.38
C ASP A 11 0.27 2.27 -14.92
N ARG A 12 1.18 1.89 -14.00
CA ARG A 12 0.86 1.53 -12.61
C ARG A 12 1.60 2.40 -11.61
N GLY A 13 0.88 2.91 -10.62
CA GLY A 13 1.44 3.54 -9.43
C GLY A 13 1.31 2.63 -8.20
N LEU A 14 2.41 2.04 -7.74
CA LEU A 14 2.46 1.21 -6.53
C LEU A 14 2.77 2.06 -5.29
N MET A 15 1.87 2.05 -4.32
CA MET A 15 2.10 2.67 -3.03
C MET A 15 3.17 1.93 -2.22
N LYS A 16 4.27 2.61 -1.89
CA LYS A 16 5.32 2.08 -0.99
C LYS A 16 5.12 2.49 0.46
N TYR A 17 4.78 3.75 0.68
CA TYR A 17 4.60 4.28 2.02
C TYR A 17 3.34 5.10 2.12
N SER A 18 2.58 4.87 3.19
CA SER A 18 1.47 5.74 3.60
C SER A 18 1.60 6.05 5.08
N ALA A 19 2.37 7.10 5.39
CA ALA A 19 2.59 7.54 6.76
C ALA A 19 1.41 8.37 7.27
N SER A 20 0.79 7.90 8.36
CA SER A 20 -0.26 8.59 9.10
C SER A 20 -0.05 8.44 10.62
N CYS A 21 -0.14 9.54 11.36
CA CYS A 21 0.14 9.61 12.80
C CYS A 21 -1.11 9.38 13.68
N PHE A 22 -2.23 8.93 13.11
CA PHE A 22 -3.51 8.86 13.82
C PHE A 22 -3.50 7.98 15.07
N ARG A 23 -2.59 7.00 15.17
CA ARG A 23 -2.44 6.12 16.33
C ARG A 23 -1.90 6.83 17.58
N ASN A 24 -1.22 7.95 17.41
CA ASN A 24 -0.60 8.72 18.50
C ASN A 24 -1.43 9.95 18.90
N LEU A 25 -2.67 10.04 18.41
CA LEU A 25 -3.57 11.15 18.73
C LEU A 25 -4.54 10.71 19.83
N GLU A 26 -4.48 11.35 20.98
CA GLU A 26 -5.37 11.05 22.12
C GLU A 26 -6.81 11.53 21.92
N ASN A 27 -7.01 12.52 21.06
CA ASN A 27 -8.32 13.13 20.81
C ASN A 27 -9.04 12.47 19.61
N ASP A 28 -10.28 12.02 19.83
CA ASP A 28 -11.13 11.37 18.85
C ASP A 28 -11.42 12.20 17.59
N GLU A 29 -11.67 13.50 17.75
CA GLU A 29 -11.93 14.40 16.63
C GLU A 29 -10.68 14.53 15.75
N ARG A 30 -9.51 14.65 16.38
CA ARG A 30 -8.22 14.68 15.68
C ARG A 30 -7.95 13.37 14.95
N ARG A 31 -8.29 12.22 15.55
CA ARG A 31 -8.20 10.90 14.88
C ARG A 31 -9.11 10.83 13.64
N ARG A 32 -10.37 11.25 13.76
CA ARG A 32 -11.32 11.29 12.64
C ARG A 32 -10.85 12.24 11.54
N LEU A 33 -10.33 13.42 11.91
CA LEU A 33 -9.75 14.36 10.96
C LEU A 33 -8.55 13.74 10.23
N ALA A 34 -7.60 13.15 10.95
CA ALA A 34 -6.44 12.48 10.36
C ALA A 34 -6.86 11.36 9.39
N GLY A 35 -7.90 10.57 9.72
CA GLY A 35 -8.46 9.56 8.82
C GLY A 35 -9.04 10.17 7.54
N ARG A 36 -9.82 11.25 7.63
CA ARG A 36 -10.35 11.97 6.46
C ARG A 36 -9.25 12.59 5.61
N THR A 37 -8.25 13.21 6.23
CA THR A 37 -7.11 13.80 5.53
C THR A 37 -6.31 12.71 4.81
N ASN A 38 -6.10 11.55 5.43
CA ASN A 38 -5.43 10.44 4.75
C ASN A 38 -6.22 9.96 3.53
N ARG A 39 -7.55 9.82 3.66
CA ARG A 39 -8.42 9.47 2.53
C ARG A 39 -8.36 10.50 1.41
N PHE A 40 -8.36 11.79 1.75
CA PHE A 40 -8.24 12.88 0.78
C PHE A 40 -6.89 12.82 0.04
N LEU A 41 -5.78 12.52 0.74
CA LEU A 41 -4.47 12.36 0.10
C LEU A 41 -4.43 11.20 -0.91
N HIS A 42 -5.08 10.08 -0.62
CA HIS A 42 -5.21 8.98 -1.59
C HIS A 42 -6.02 9.42 -2.81
N HIS A 43 -7.15 10.09 -2.60
CA HIS A 43 -7.97 10.60 -3.69
C HIS A 43 -7.20 11.59 -4.58
N GLN A 44 -6.45 12.52 -4.00
CA GLN A 44 -5.58 13.43 -4.76
C GLN A 44 -4.50 12.67 -5.54
N SER A 45 -3.94 11.60 -4.95
CA SER A 45 -2.97 10.76 -5.63
C SER A 45 -3.60 10.01 -6.82
N MET A 46 -4.82 9.48 -6.66
CA MET A 46 -5.56 8.83 -7.74
C MET A 46 -5.87 9.79 -8.90
N LEU A 47 -6.28 11.03 -8.59
CA LEU A 47 -6.50 12.06 -9.61
C LEU A 47 -5.20 12.39 -10.36
N TRP A 48 -4.10 12.61 -9.62
CA TRP A 48 -2.81 12.88 -10.24
C TRP A 48 -2.35 11.72 -11.14
N MET A 49 -2.54 10.48 -10.70
CA MET A 49 -2.21 9.29 -11.48
C MET A 49 -3.03 9.22 -12.77
N HIS A 50 -4.35 9.47 -12.68
CA HIS A 50 -5.24 9.53 -13.83
C HIS A 50 -4.82 10.61 -14.84
N GLU A 51 -4.53 11.82 -14.35
CA GLU A 51 -4.02 12.94 -15.18
C GLU A 51 -2.68 12.59 -15.86
N ASN A 52 -1.89 11.72 -15.24
CA ASN A 52 -0.59 11.25 -15.74
C ASN A 52 -0.68 9.94 -16.55
N ARG A 53 -1.89 9.56 -16.99
CA ARG A 53 -2.18 8.37 -17.82
C ARG A 53 -1.79 7.04 -17.17
N LEU A 54 -1.75 6.99 -15.84
CA LEU A 54 -1.64 5.73 -15.13
C LEU A 54 -3.04 5.14 -14.98
N GLU A 55 -3.20 3.88 -15.36
CA GLU A 55 -4.46 3.15 -15.30
C GLU A 55 -4.68 2.51 -13.92
N THR A 56 -3.60 2.12 -13.24
CA THR A 56 -3.67 1.35 -12.00
C THR A 56 -3.13 2.13 -10.80
N TYR A 57 -4.01 2.40 -9.82
CA TYR A 57 -3.62 2.79 -8.47
C TYR A 57 -3.50 1.53 -7.59
N ASP A 58 -2.28 1.12 -7.30
CA ASP A 58 -2.02 -0.08 -6.52
C ASP A 58 -1.74 0.26 -5.04
N PHE A 59 -2.67 -0.14 -4.17
CA PHE A 59 -2.56 0.00 -2.72
C PHE A 59 -1.48 -0.89 -2.07
N GLY A 60 -0.82 -1.75 -2.84
CA GLY A 60 0.07 -2.79 -2.36
C GLY A 60 -0.66 -3.86 -1.55
N GLY A 61 0.11 -4.63 -0.77
CA GLY A 61 -0.36 -5.86 -0.14
C GLY A 61 -1.66 -5.75 0.67
N HIS A 62 -2.50 -6.77 0.54
CA HIS A 62 -3.72 -6.96 1.30
C HIS A 62 -3.51 -8.12 2.28
N SER A 63 -3.86 -7.94 3.56
CA SER A 63 -3.59 -8.97 4.58
C SER A 63 -4.66 -10.06 4.50
N TYR A 64 -4.43 -11.07 3.65
CA TYR A 64 -5.38 -12.15 3.39
C TYR A 64 -5.64 -13.01 4.64
N ASN A 65 -6.91 -13.27 4.94
CA ASN A 65 -7.39 -14.08 6.08
C ASN A 65 -6.76 -13.73 7.44
N THR A 66 -6.39 -12.46 7.64
CA THR A 66 -5.80 -12.02 8.91
C THR A 66 -6.81 -11.98 10.05
N THR A 67 -6.42 -12.49 11.22
CA THR A 67 -7.16 -12.36 12.47
C THR A 67 -6.76 -11.11 13.27
N ASP A 68 -5.82 -10.30 12.78
CA ASP A 68 -5.42 -9.05 13.42
C ASP A 68 -6.40 -7.91 13.07
N ASP A 69 -7.02 -7.33 14.09
CA ASP A 69 -8.03 -6.28 13.96
C ASP A 69 -7.49 -5.01 13.29
N GLN A 70 -6.22 -4.66 13.52
CA GLN A 70 -5.59 -3.50 12.90
C GLN A 70 -5.37 -3.74 11.42
N LEU A 71 -4.94 -4.95 11.04
CA LEU A 71 -4.78 -5.32 9.63
C LEU A 71 -6.13 -5.40 8.92
N ARG A 72 -7.19 -5.91 9.57
CA ARG A 72 -8.55 -5.89 9.02
C ARG A 72 -9.05 -4.46 8.82
N ALA A 73 -8.78 -3.54 9.75
CA ALA A 73 -9.14 -2.13 9.59
C ALA A 73 -8.39 -1.46 8.42
N ILE A 74 -7.13 -1.84 8.18
CA ILE A 74 -6.37 -1.37 7.01
C ILE A 74 -6.96 -1.93 5.70
N ASN A 75 -7.29 -3.22 5.65
CA ASN A 75 -7.96 -3.82 4.49
C ASN A 75 -9.28 -3.10 4.19
N TYR A 76 -10.16 -2.98 5.19
CA TYR A 76 -11.43 -2.26 5.05
C TYR A 76 -11.24 -0.80 4.58
N PHE A 77 -10.19 -0.12 5.05
CA PHE A 77 -9.88 1.23 4.56
C PHE A 77 -9.57 1.25 3.06
N LYS A 78 -8.78 0.29 2.55
CA LYS A 78 -8.45 0.13 1.13
C LYS A 78 -9.68 -0.22 0.31
N ASP A 79 -10.49 -1.17 0.78
CA ASP A 79 -11.70 -1.66 0.09
C ASP A 79 -12.73 -0.53 -0.15
N ASN A 80 -12.78 0.46 0.75
CA ASN A 80 -13.66 1.62 0.62
C ASN A 80 -13.30 2.57 -0.54
N PHE A 81 -12.19 2.37 -1.25
CA PHE A 81 -11.89 3.08 -2.49
C PHE A 81 -12.43 2.36 -3.74
N GLY A 82 -12.96 1.14 -3.57
CA GLY A 82 -13.32 0.25 -4.68
C GLY A 82 -12.09 -0.44 -5.27
N GLY A 83 -12.23 -0.90 -6.52
CA GLY A 83 -11.21 -1.68 -7.22
C GLY A 83 -11.34 -3.18 -7.00
N GLU A 84 -10.29 -3.91 -7.38
CA GLU A 84 -10.28 -5.37 -7.39
C GLU A 84 -9.10 -5.90 -6.58
N LEU A 85 -9.33 -6.99 -5.84
CA LEU A 85 -8.26 -7.70 -5.14
C LEU A 85 -7.57 -8.65 -6.13
N VAL A 86 -6.30 -8.37 -6.42
CA VAL A 86 -5.49 -9.15 -7.36
C VAL A 86 -4.41 -9.93 -6.60
N GLU A 87 -4.25 -11.21 -6.93
CA GLU A 87 -3.14 -12.02 -6.45
C GLU A 87 -1.87 -11.69 -7.25
N GLU A 88 -0.79 -11.35 -6.55
CA GLU A 88 0.46 -10.89 -7.15
C GLU A 88 1.65 -11.65 -6.59
N SER A 89 2.60 -11.98 -7.46
CA SER A 89 3.88 -12.55 -7.03
C SER A 89 4.77 -11.46 -6.44
N ASN A 90 5.47 -11.78 -5.35
CA ASN A 90 6.47 -10.87 -4.79
C ASN A 90 7.78 -10.81 -5.61
N GLY A 91 7.83 -11.46 -6.78
CA GLY A 91 8.98 -11.47 -7.68
C GLY A 91 10.19 -12.24 -7.13
N THR A 92 10.02 -13.07 -6.09
CA THR A 92 11.11 -13.88 -5.54
C THR A 92 11.50 -14.96 -6.55
N SER A 93 12.76 -14.97 -6.98
CA SER A 93 13.24 -16.02 -7.88
C SER A 93 13.20 -17.39 -7.20
N MET A 94 13.01 -18.44 -8.01
CA MET A 94 12.88 -19.81 -7.51
C MET A 94 14.10 -20.24 -6.69
N ALA A 95 15.30 -19.83 -7.08
CA ALA A 95 16.54 -20.09 -6.33
C ALA A 95 16.52 -19.48 -4.92
N LEU A 96 15.96 -18.27 -4.76
CA LEU A 96 15.78 -17.59 -3.47
C LEU A 96 14.64 -18.17 -2.63
N ALA A 97 13.60 -18.68 -3.29
CA ALA A 97 12.51 -19.38 -2.61
C ALA A 97 12.96 -20.74 -2.05
N LEU A 98 13.79 -21.47 -2.81
CA LEU A 98 14.24 -22.83 -2.49
C LEU A 98 15.50 -22.87 -1.60
N SER A 99 16.25 -21.78 -1.49
CA SER A 99 17.42 -21.69 -0.60
C SER A 99 17.27 -20.54 0.40
N PRO A 100 16.73 -20.79 1.60
CA PRO A 100 16.55 -19.76 2.64
C PRO A 100 17.87 -19.10 3.04
N ASN A 101 18.98 -19.83 2.94
CA ASN A 101 20.32 -19.33 3.23
C ASN A 101 20.80 -18.30 2.19
N LEU A 102 20.29 -18.37 0.95
CA LEU A 102 20.61 -17.39 -0.10
C LEU A 102 20.05 -16.00 0.22
N LYS A 103 18.91 -15.93 0.93
CA LYS A 103 18.31 -14.65 1.37
C LYS A 103 19.24 -13.85 2.29
N GLN A 104 20.10 -14.54 3.05
CA GLN A 104 21.05 -13.89 3.97
C GLN A 104 22.24 -13.25 3.23
N LEU A 105 22.48 -13.67 1.99
CA LEU A 105 23.57 -13.17 1.15
C LEU A 105 23.15 -11.97 0.29
N LEU A 106 21.86 -11.68 0.18
CA LEU A 106 21.39 -10.49 -0.52
C LEU A 106 21.59 -9.24 0.34
N PRO A 107 22.07 -8.13 -0.24
CA PRO A 107 22.07 -6.86 0.45
C PRO A 107 20.62 -6.51 0.82
N ARG A 108 20.36 -6.25 2.10
CA ARG A 108 19.07 -5.70 2.53
C ARG A 108 18.92 -4.32 1.91
N SER A 109 18.05 -4.19 0.90
CA SER A 109 17.66 -2.90 0.35
C SER A 109 17.02 -2.08 1.48
N ARG A 110 17.64 -0.95 1.81
CA ARG A 110 17.14 0.03 2.79
C ARG A 110 15.99 0.84 2.22
#